data_AF-A0A971U2R6-F1
#
_entry.id   AF-A0A971U2R6-F1
#
_cell.length_a   1.000
_cell.length_b   1.000
_cell.length_c   1.000
_cell.angle_alpha   90.00
_cell.angle_beta   90.00
_cell.angle_gamma   90.00
#
_symmetry.space_group_name_H-M   'P 1'
#
loop_
_entity.id
_entity.type
_entity.pdbx_description
1 polymer ?
#
loop_
_entity_poly.entity_id
_entity_poly.type
_entity_poly.pdbx_seq_one_letter_code
_entity_poly.pdbx_strand_id
1 'polypeptide(L)'
;MTNARYTCAMKQRSQAVLEARRIFVIVLAIRVLLLAVGLVGLLLAKPAAIAGPLRAMAALVALGALALLPLKGRVCAWWLGLLLALDMLLMSTRVSPLALAGVIERAAWVREAAQVTLIEPFLFMVIPLVLLAWAYGRLGAWLGTLWGGLLQLGGTALIVRQLEGSPLLYADAIGRIVLMLALALIVAVLAERQRQQIDALQQAQARLRSHADTVEQLAVSRERNRLARDLHDTLAHSLAALTV
;
A
#
# COMPACT_ATOMS: atom_id res chain seq x y z
N MET A 1 24.66 -4.71 -19.03
CA MET A 1 24.14 -3.76 -18.01
C MET A 1 22.61 -3.62 -18.00
N THR A 2 21.90 -3.94 -19.08
CA THR A 2 20.42 -3.87 -19.18
C THR A 2 19.71 -4.90 -18.28
N ASN A 3 20.12 -6.17 -18.28
CA ASN A 3 19.47 -7.22 -17.47
C ASN A 3 19.46 -6.95 -15.96
N ALA A 4 20.51 -6.34 -15.41
CA ALA A 4 20.60 -6.02 -13.98
C ALA A 4 19.62 -4.90 -13.54
N ARG A 5 19.32 -3.94 -14.43
CA ARG A 5 18.32 -2.90 -14.15
C ARG A 5 16.89 -3.46 -14.17
N TYR A 6 16.59 -4.38 -15.10
CA TYR A 6 15.29 -5.03 -15.19
C TYR A 6 14.97 -5.92 -13.98
N THR A 7 15.96 -6.66 -13.45
CA THR A 7 15.77 -7.50 -12.26
C THR A 7 15.57 -6.67 -10.99
N CYS A 8 16.29 -5.55 -10.84
CA CYS A 8 16.11 -4.64 -9.70
C CYS A 8 14.72 -3.99 -9.70
N ALA A 9 14.28 -3.45 -10.84
CA ALA A 9 12.97 -2.82 -10.96
C ALA A 9 11.80 -3.80 -10.74
N MET A 10 11.91 -5.06 -11.21
CA MET A 10 10.92 -6.09 -10.90
C MET A 10 10.88 -6.45 -9.41
N LYS A 11 12.06 -6.55 -8.78
CA LYS A 11 12.15 -6.90 -7.35
C LYS A 11 11.52 -5.80 -6.47
N GLN A 12 11.80 -4.53 -6.74
CA GLN A 12 11.16 -3.41 -6.04
C GLN A 12 9.64 -3.40 -6.19
N ARG A 13 9.12 -3.62 -7.42
CA ARG A 13 7.66 -3.64 -7.63
C ARG A 13 6.99 -4.78 -6.86
N SER A 14 7.65 -5.94 -6.78
CA SER A 14 7.15 -7.07 -5.99
C SER A 14 7.16 -6.78 -4.48
N GLN A 15 8.17 -6.07 -3.98
CA GLN A 15 8.25 -5.65 -2.58
C GLN A 15 7.14 -4.65 -2.22
N ALA A 16 6.91 -3.64 -3.07
CA ALA A 16 5.83 -2.68 -2.87
C ALA A 16 4.46 -3.36 -2.80
N VAL A 17 4.18 -4.33 -3.66
CA VAL A 17 2.92 -5.10 -3.61
C VAL A 17 2.78 -5.87 -2.29
N LEU A 18 3.87 -6.50 -1.81
CA LEU A 18 3.86 -7.26 -0.55
C LEU A 18 3.66 -6.36 0.67
N GLU A 19 4.33 -5.21 0.71
CA GLU A 19 4.14 -4.22 1.76
C GLU A 19 2.72 -3.63 1.73
N ALA A 20 2.16 -3.39 0.54
CA ALA A 20 0.81 -2.83 0.39
C ALA A 20 -0.22 -3.82 0.92
N ARG A 21 0.02 -5.10 0.65
CA ARG A 21 -0.78 -6.21 1.17
C ARG A 21 -0.76 -6.27 2.69
N ARG A 22 0.42 -6.12 3.31
CA ARG A 22 0.55 -6.10 4.78
C ARG A 22 -0.21 -4.91 5.38
N ILE A 23 -0.03 -3.72 4.81
CA ILE A 23 -0.74 -2.52 5.27
C ILE A 23 -2.26 -2.70 5.09
N PHE A 24 -2.70 -3.25 3.96
CA PHE A 24 -4.12 -3.54 3.70
C PHE A 24 -4.72 -4.46 4.78
N VAL A 25 -4.04 -5.54 5.16
CA VAL A 25 -4.50 -6.44 6.22
C VAL A 25 -4.60 -5.71 7.57
N ILE A 26 -3.62 -4.86 7.92
CA ILE A 26 -3.65 -4.06 9.15
C ILE A 26 -4.85 -3.10 9.14
N VAL A 27 -5.05 -2.37 8.04
CA VAL A 27 -6.19 -1.46 7.89
C VAL A 27 -7.51 -2.22 8.03
N LEU A 28 -7.61 -3.39 7.42
CA LEU A 28 -8.82 -4.20 7.47
C LEU A 28 -9.07 -4.72 8.89
N ALA A 29 -8.02 -5.14 9.62
CA ALA A 29 -8.14 -5.53 11.02
C ALA A 29 -8.63 -4.36 11.91
N ILE A 30 -8.11 -3.15 11.69
CA ILE A 30 -8.57 -1.94 12.39
C ILE A 30 -10.04 -1.65 12.07
N ARG A 31 -10.47 -1.80 10.81
CA ARG A 31 -11.87 -1.62 10.41
C ARG A 31 -12.80 -2.63 11.07
N VAL A 32 -12.38 -3.89 11.15
CA VAL A 32 -13.12 -4.95 11.86
C VAL A 32 -13.24 -4.61 13.35
N LEU A 33 -12.15 -4.14 13.97
CA LEU A 33 -12.17 -3.71 15.37
C LEU A 33 -13.14 -2.54 15.61
N LEU A 34 -13.09 -1.51 14.76
CA LEU A 34 -14.00 -0.36 14.84
C LEU A 34 -15.47 -0.78 14.71
N LEU A 35 -15.77 -1.71 13.78
CA LEU A 35 -17.12 -2.26 13.64
C LEU A 35 -17.53 -3.12 14.83
N ALA A 36 -16.61 -3.89 15.42
CA ALA A 36 -16.89 -4.67 16.62
C ALA A 36 -17.27 -3.76 17.80
N VAL A 37 -16.55 -2.65 17.99
CA VAL A 37 -16.90 -1.63 19.00
C VAL A 37 -18.28 -1.03 18.73
N GLY A 38 -18.57 -0.66 17.48
CA GLY A 38 -19.89 -0.16 17.09
C GLY A 38 -21.01 -1.18 17.32
N LEU A 39 -20.75 -2.46 17.05
CA LEU A 39 -21.68 -3.57 17.26
C LEU A 39 -21.96 -3.83 18.76
N VAL A 40 -20.94 -3.72 19.62
CA VAL A 40 -21.11 -3.79 21.08
C VAL A 40 -21.99 -2.64 21.59
N GLY A 41 -21.76 -1.42 21.11
CA GLY A 41 -22.63 -0.27 21.44
C GLY A 41 -24.07 -0.48 20.98
N LEU A 42 -24.27 -1.05 19.79
CA LEU A 42 -25.60 -1.34 19.24
C LEU A 42 -26.32 -2.47 19.99
N LEU A 43 -25.59 -3.51 20.42
CA LEU A 43 -26.11 -4.60 21.26
C LEU A 43 -26.75 -4.07 22.56
N LEU A 44 -26.15 -3.04 23.16
CA LEU A 44 -26.66 -2.42 24.38
C LEU A 44 -27.88 -1.53 24.14
N ALA A 45 -27.98 -0.88 22.97
CA ALA A 45 -29.02 0.10 22.68
C ALA A 45 -30.24 -0.48 21.92
N LYS A 46 -30.00 -1.33 20.92
CA LYS A 46 -31.03 -1.88 20.01
C LYS A 46 -30.65 -3.29 19.53
N PRO A 47 -30.96 -4.35 20.28
CA PRO A 47 -30.55 -5.72 19.95
C PRO A 47 -31.20 -6.28 18.68
N ALA A 48 -32.29 -5.69 18.19
CA ALA A 48 -32.92 -6.10 16.94
C ALA A 48 -32.12 -5.73 15.67
N ALA A 49 -31.18 -4.77 15.76
CA ALA A 49 -30.51 -4.17 14.60
C ALA A 49 -29.09 -4.72 14.30
N ILE A 50 -28.76 -5.93 14.77
CA ILE A 50 -27.38 -6.47 14.76
C ILE A 50 -27.03 -7.15 13.42
N ALA A 51 -28.03 -7.60 12.65
CA ALA A 51 -27.81 -8.43 11.47
C ALA A 51 -27.00 -7.74 10.36
N GLY A 52 -27.26 -6.45 10.13
CA GLY A 52 -26.52 -5.61 9.17
C GLY A 52 -25.02 -5.51 9.48
N PRO A 53 -24.63 -4.93 10.62
CA PRO A 53 -23.21 -4.79 10.99
C PRO A 53 -22.48 -6.13 11.12
N LEU A 54 -23.15 -7.20 11.56
CA LEU A 54 -22.56 -8.55 11.63
C LEU A 54 -22.15 -9.08 10.25
N ARG A 55 -23.02 -8.96 9.23
CA ARG A 55 -22.70 -9.35 7.84
C ARG A 55 -21.59 -8.50 7.25
N ALA A 56 -21.61 -7.20 7.56
CA ALA A 56 -20.57 -6.27 7.17
C ALA A 56 -19.20 -6.68 7.76
N MET A 57 -19.18 -7.11 9.03
CA MET A 57 -17.99 -7.64 9.68
C MET A 57 -17.54 -8.95 9.03
N ALA A 58 -18.46 -9.88 8.75
CA ALA A 58 -18.16 -11.13 8.06
C ALA A 58 -17.54 -10.91 6.66
N ALA A 59 -18.06 -9.96 5.88
CA ALA A 59 -17.52 -9.62 4.57
C ALA A 59 -16.09 -9.06 4.63
N LEU A 60 -15.81 -8.21 5.62
CA LEU A 60 -14.44 -7.71 5.86
C LEU A 60 -13.52 -8.84 6.31
N VAL A 61 -13.93 -9.68 7.26
CA VAL A 61 -13.14 -10.83 7.71
C VAL A 61 -12.83 -11.78 6.55
N ALA A 62 -13.80 -12.04 5.66
CA ALA A 62 -13.60 -12.83 4.45
C ALA A 62 -12.57 -12.18 3.51
N LEU A 63 -12.66 -10.87 3.26
CA LEU A 63 -11.65 -10.11 2.52
C LEU A 63 -10.25 -10.22 3.16
N GLY A 64 -10.17 -10.14 4.49
CA GLY A 64 -8.93 -10.30 5.25
C GLY A 64 -8.32 -11.69 5.08
N ALA A 65 -9.16 -12.74 5.15
CA ALA A 65 -8.74 -14.11 4.91
C ALA A 65 -8.23 -14.31 3.46
N LEU A 66 -8.94 -13.75 2.48
CA LEU A 66 -8.51 -13.74 1.06
C LEU A 66 -7.21 -12.94 0.85
N ALA A 67 -7.00 -11.89 1.65
CA ALA A 67 -5.77 -11.12 1.65
C ALA A 67 -4.60 -11.84 2.35
N LEU A 68 -4.83 -12.90 3.13
CA LEU A 68 -3.79 -13.71 3.77
C LEU A 68 -3.33 -14.90 2.90
N LEU A 69 -4.01 -15.20 1.78
CA LEU A 69 -3.63 -16.30 0.89
C LEU A 69 -2.18 -16.16 0.36
N PRO A 70 -1.31 -17.17 0.51
CA PRO A 70 0.09 -17.09 0.11
C PRO A 70 0.26 -17.21 -1.41
N LEU A 71 -0.06 -16.14 -2.15
CA LEU A 71 0.13 -16.06 -3.59
C LEU A 71 1.56 -15.64 -3.94
N LYS A 72 2.14 -16.27 -4.96
CA LYS A 72 3.51 -15.99 -5.44
C LYS A 72 3.50 -15.23 -6.77
N GLY A 73 4.49 -14.38 -6.97
CA GLY A 73 4.78 -13.74 -8.26
C GLY A 73 3.73 -12.73 -8.73
N ARG A 74 3.52 -12.65 -10.06
CA ARG A 74 2.62 -11.67 -10.70
C ARG A 74 1.15 -11.83 -10.31
N VAL A 75 0.73 -13.03 -9.91
CA VAL A 75 -0.64 -13.31 -9.47
C VAL A 75 -0.96 -12.54 -8.18
N CYS A 76 0.01 -12.41 -7.28
CA CYS A 76 -0.18 -11.64 -6.04
C CYS A 76 -0.46 -10.16 -6.30
N ALA A 77 0.11 -9.59 -7.37
CA ALA A 77 -0.21 -8.23 -7.78
C ALA A 77 -1.67 -8.17 -8.22
N TRP A 78 -2.03 -8.84 -9.32
CA TRP A 78 -3.41 -8.83 -9.84
C TRP A 78 -4.47 -9.10 -8.76
N TRP A 79 -4.23 -10.08 -7.89
CA TRP A 79 -5.09 -10.40 -6.76
C TRP A 79 -5.29 -9.24 -5.78
N LEU A 80 -4.21 -8.54 -5.41
CA LEU A 80 -4.29 -7.37 -4.54
C LEU A 80 -5.08 -6.23 -5.21
N GLY A 81 -4.90 -6.01 -6.51
CA GLY A 81 -5.70 -5.02 -7.26
C GLY A 81 -7.20 -5.36 -7.21
N LEU A 82 -7.53 -6.63 -7.40
CA LEU A 82 -8.91 -7.14 -7.32
C LEU A 82 -9.48 -6.99 -5.90
N LEU A 83 -8.71 -7.35 -4.87
CA LEU A 83 -9.12 -7.18 -3.46
C LEU A 83 -9.38 -5.72 -3.10
N LEU A 84 -8.53 -4.79 -3.54
CA LEU A 84 -8.73 -3.37 -3.30
C LEU A 84 -9.95 -2.81 -4.04
N ALA A 85 -10.17 -3.24 -5.29
CA ALA A 85 -11.36 -2.87 -6.05
C ALA A 85 -12.66 -3.43 -5.42
N LEU A 86 -12.58 -4.67 -4.90
CA LEU A 86 -13.67 -5.32 -4.18
C LEU A 86 -13.94 -4.63 -2.84
N ASP A 87 -12.90 -4.24 -2.09
CA ASP A 87 -13.02 -3.43 -0.87
C ASP A 87 -13.69 -2.09 -1.17
N MET A 88 -13.28 -1.39 -2.25
CA MET A 88 -13.94 -0.16 -2.69
C MET A 88 -15.42 -0.36 -3.01
N LEU A 89 -15.78 -1.46 -3.69
CA LEU A 89 -17.16 -1.80 -3.98
C LEU A 89 -17.96 -2.06 -2.70
N LEU A 90 -17.41 -2.85 -1.77
CA LEU A 90 -18.01 -3.11 -0.47
C LEU A 90 -18.22 -1.83 0.33
N MET A 91 -17.25 -0.91 0.30
CA MET A 91 -17.42 0.40 0.93
C MET A 91 -18.54 1.19 0.27
N SER A 92 -18.60 1.26 -1.07
CA SER A 92 -19.69 1.96 -1.80
C SER A 92 -21.10 1.43 -1.43
N THR A 93 -21.26 0.12 -1.25
CA THR A 93 -22.56 -0.46 -0.86
C THR A 93 -23.03 -0.05 0.54
N ARG A 94 -22.10 0.28 1.46
CA ARG A 94 -22.44 0.79 2.80
C ARG A 94 -22.85 2.25 2.82
N VAL A 95 -22.54 2.98 1.75
CA VAL A 95 -22.69 4.44 1.64
C VAL A 95 -24.04 4.83 1.09
N SER A 96 -24.60 3.99 0.22
CA SER A 96 -25.91 4.20 -0.40
C SER A 96 -26.90 3.06 -0.12
N PRO A 97 -27.02 2.57 1.13
CA PRO A 97 -27.95 1.49 1.45
C PRO A 97 -29.38 1.88 1.12
N LEU A 98 -29.77 3.16 1.28
CA LEU A 98 -31.08 3.65 0.86
C LEU A 98 -31.25 3.71 -0.66
N ALA A 99 -30.20 4.04 -1.42
CA ALA A 99 -30.27 4.08 -2.88
C ALA A 99 -30.24 2.69 -3.53
N LEU A 100 -29.72 1.69 -2.82
CA LEU A 100 -29.84 0.28 -3.18
C LEU A 100 -31.08 -0.38 -2.57
N ALA A 101 -31.68 0.18 -1.52
CA ALA A 101 -32.89 -0.37 -0.90
C ALA A 101 -34.10 -0.35 -1.84
N GLY A 102 -34.18 0.59 -2.79
CA GLY A 102 -35.19 0.55 -3.86
C GLY A 102 -34.95 -0.58 -4.88
N VAL A 103 -33.74 -1.14 -4.97
CA VAL A 103 -33.40 -2.31 -5.80
C VAL A 103 -33.51 -3.62 -4.99
N ILE A 104 -33.27 -3.56 -3.68
CA ILE A 104 -33.25 -4.70 -2.75
C ILE A 104 -34.40 -4.52 -1.74
N GLU A 105 -35.62 -4.54 -2.23
CA GLU A 105 -36.85 -4.19 -1.50
C GLU A 105 -37.22 -5.16 -0.34
N ARG A 106 -36.36 -6.12 0.06
CA ARG A 106 -36.69 -7.18 1.03
C ARG A 106 -35.73 -7.34 2.21
N ALA A 107 -34.79 -6.43 2.37
CA ALA A 107 -33.67 -6.61 3.28
C ALA A 107 -33.69 -5.64 4.47
N ALA A 108 -34.37 -5.98 5.57
CA ALA A 108 -34.39 -5.18 6.80
C ALA A 108 -32.99 -4.77 7.31
N TRP A 109 -32.02 -5.67 7.13
CA TRP A 109 -30.60 -5.48 7.46
C TRP A 109 -29.91 -4.33 6.70
N VAL A 110 -30.38 -3.96 5.50
CA VAL A 110 -29.81 -2.84 4.71
C VAL A 110 -30.12 -1.50 5.37
N ARG A 111 -31.34 -1.33 5.88
CA ARG A 111 -31.76 -0.11 6.58
C ARG A 111 -31.05 0.04 7.93
N GLU A 112 -30.78 -1.06 8.62
CA GLU A 112 -30.04 -1.07 9.89
C GLU A 112 -28.55 -0.74 9.70
N ALA A 113 -27.91 -1.30 8.67
CA ALA A 113 -26.51 -1.00 8.34
C ALA A 113 -26.29 0.50 8.00
N ALA A 114 -27.31 1.16 7.47
CA ALA A 114 -27.29 2.60 7.18
C ALA A 114 -27.17 3.47 8.45
N GLN A 115 -27.78 3.07 9.56
CA GLN A 115 -27.85 3.88 10.78
C GLN A 115 -26.56 3.87 11.61
N VAL A 116 -25.70 2.87 11.41
CA VAL A 116 -24.44 2.69 12.17
C VAL A 116 -23.24 3.35 11.47
N THR A 117 -23.41 3.82 10.23
CA THR A 117 -22.31 4.37 9.43
C THR A 117 -22.05 5.84 9.77
N LEU A 118 -21.40 6.09 10.90
CA LEU A 118 -21.07 7.43 11.44
C LEU A 118 -19.78 8.07 10.85
N ILE A 119 -19.10 7.42 9.90
CA ILE A 119 -17.83 7.93 9.33
C ILE A 119 -17.99 8.19 7.84
N GLU A 120 -17.58 9.39 7.42
CA GLU A 120 -17.55 9.88 6.03
C GLU A 120 -17.08 8.79 5.03
N PRO A 121 -18.00 8.29 4.17
CA PRO A 121 -17.78 7.29 3.11
C PRO A 121 -16.48 7.39 2.33
N PHE A 122 -16.13 8.62 2.02
CA PHE A 122 -15.00 9.00 1.20
C PHE A 122 -13.66 8.58 1.83
N LEU A 123 -13.52 8.73 3.15
CA LEU A 123 -12.26 8.45 3.85
C LEU A 123 -11.89 6.96 3.78
N PHE A 124 -12.88 6.07 3.83
CA PHE A 124 -12.62 4.64 3.70
C PHE A 124 -12.25 4.23 2.29
N MET A 125 -12.64 4.99 1.28
CA MET A 125 -12.32 4.73 -0.11
C MET A 125 -10.95 5.28 -0.51
N VAL A 126 -10.50 6.33 0.17
CA VAL A 126 -9.16 6.89 0.02
C VAL A 126 -8.08 5.88 0.40
N ILE A 127 -8.26 5.08 1.46
CA ILE A 127 -7.23 4.13 1.90
C ILE A 127 -6.87 3.07 0.83
N PRO A 128 -7.83 2.30 0.27
CA PRO A 128 -7.52 1.35 -0.79
C PRO A 128 -7.02 2.05 -2.06
N LEU A 129 -7.48 3.27 -2.35
CA LEU A 129 -6.96 4.08 -3.46
C LEU A 129 -5.48 4.44 -3.29
N VAL A 130 -5.11 4.91 -2.09
CA VAL A 130 -3.73 5.25 -1.72
C VAL A 130 -2.84 4.02 -1.84
N LEU A 131 -3.30 2.85 -1.38
CA LEU A 131 -2.57 1.59 -1.53
C LEU A 131 -2.42 1.18 -3.00
N LEU A 132 -3.46 1.37 -3.81
CA LEU A 132 -3.41 1.10 -5.25
C LEU A 132 -2.40 2.03 -5.94
N ALA A 133 -2.43 3.33 -5.63
CA ALA A 133 -1.48 4.31 -6.13
C ALA A 133 -0.03 4.01 -5.69
N TRP A 134 0.14 3.55 -4.45
CA TRP A 134 1.45 3.24 -3.90
C TRP A 134 2.05 1.95 -4.50
N ALA A 135 1.24 0.91 -4.67
CA ALA A 135 1.65 -0.40 -5.22
C ALA A 135 1.82 -0.38 -6.75
N TYR A 136 0.96 0.32 -7.47
CA TYR A 136 0.94 0.34 -8.95
C TYR A 136 1.42 1.65 -9.57
N GLY A 137 1.77 2.65 -8.76
CA GLY A 137 2.19 3.96 -9.22
C GLY A 137 1.05 4.75 -9.87
N ARG A 138 1.37 5.54 -10.89
CA ARG A 138 0.39 6.41 -11.58
C ARG A 138 -0.77 5.63 -12.19
N LEU A 139 -0.51 4.46 -12.78
CA LEU A 139 -1.57 3.62 -13.35
C LEU A 139 -2.57 3.17 -12.29
N GLY A 140 -2.09 2.84 -11.08
CA GLY A 140 -2.95 2.57 -9.94
C GLY A 140 -3.80 3.77 -9.58
N ALA A 141 -3.20 4.94 -9.45
CA ALA A 141 -3.94 6.17 -9.14
C ALA A 141 -5.08 6.44 -10.14
N TRP A 142 -4.81 6.33 -11.44
CA TRP A 142 -5.83 6.53 -12.48
C TRP A 142 -6.92 5.45 -12.45
N LEU A 143 -6.55 4.17 -12.47
CA LEU A 143 -7.54 3.07 -12.50
C LEU A 143 -8.39 3.04 -11.24
N GLY A 144 -7.77 3.24 -10.07
CA GLY A 144 -8.48 3.30 -8.80
C GLY A 144 -9.43 4.50 -8.72
N THR A 145 -9.01 5.65 -9.24
CA THR A 145 -9.88 6.84 -9.28
C THR A 145 -11.01 6.67 -10.27
N LEU A 146 -10.77 6.05 -11.44
CA LEU A 146 -11.84 5.74 -12.41
C LEU A 146 -12.86 4.79 -11.81
N TRP A 147 -12.41 3.69 -11.22
CA TRP A 147 -13.28 2.73 -10.53
C TRP A 147 -14.03 3.41 -9.39
N GLY A 148 -13.32 4.19 -8.59
CA GLY A 148 -13.91 4.86 -7.46
C GLY A 148 -14.91 5.95 -7.84
N GLY A 149 -14.59 6.72 -8.86
CA GLY A 149 -15.48 7.74 -9.39
C GLY A 149 -16.73 7.15 -10.02
N LEU A 150 -16.63 6.00 -10.69
CA LEU A 150 -17.79 5.27 -11.17
C LEU A 150 -18.73 4.85 -10.03
N LEU A 151 -18.16 4.34 -8.93
CA LEU A 151 -18.93 3.98 -7.73
C LEU A 151 -19.57 5.21 -7.07
N GLN A 152 -18.85 6.33 -7.00
CA GLN A 152 -19.36 7.56 -6.41
C GLN A 152 -20.48 8.18 -7.24
N LEU A 153 -20.28 8.32 -8.56
CA LEU A 153 -21.29 8.85 -9.48
C LEU A 153 -22.50 7.93 -9.58
N GLY A 154 -22.28 6.61 -9.63
CA GLY A 154 -23.36 5.62 -9.61
C GLY A 154 -24.21 5.71 -8.34
N GLY A 155 -23.55 5.79 -7.17
CA GLY A 155 -24.25 5.99 -5.89
C GLY A 155 -25.05 7.30 -5.85
N THR A 156 -24.46 8.41 -6.28
CA THR A 156 -25.15 9.70 -6.36
C THR A 156 -26.31 9.68 -7.34
N ALA A 157 -26.15 9.06 -8.50
CA ALA A 157 -27.19 8.96 -9.51
C ALA A 157 -28.40 8.16 -9.01
N LEU A 158 -28.17 7.08 -8.25
CA LEU A 158 -29.24 6.32 -7.61
C LEU A 158 -29.95 7.16 -6.55
N ILE A 159 -29.23 7.95 -5.75
CA ILE A 159 -29.82 8.84 -4.73
C ILE A 159 -30.70 9.90 -5.40
N VAL A 160 -30.18 10.62 -6.40
CA VAL A 160 -30.93 11.66 -7.11
C VAL A 160 -32.19 11.08 -7.76
N ARG A 161 -32.08 9.90 -8.39
CA ARG A 161 -33.18 9.26 -9.09
C ARG A 161 -34.24 8.65 -8.16
N GLN A 162 -33.84 8.01 -7.05
CA GLN A 162 -34.77 7.27 -6.18
C GLN A 162 -35.30 8.07 -5.00
N LEU A 163 -34.52 9.04 -4.51
CA LEU A 163 -34.84 9.82 -3.31
C LEU A 163 -35.15 11.29 -3.65
N GLU A 164 -35.37 11.59 -4.95
CA GLU A 164 -35.57 12.96 -5.46
C GLU A 164 -34.50 13.95 -4.97
N GLY A 165 -33.27 13.44 -4.82
CA GLY A 165 -32.14 14.22 -4.32
C GLY A 165 -31.78 15.39 -5.24
N SER A 166 -31.18 16.44 -4.68
CA SER A 166 -30.82 17.62 -5.46
C SER A 166 -29.72 17.30 -6.50
N PRO A 167 -29.80 17.84 -7.73
CA PRO A 167 -28.74 17.69 -8.74
C PRO A 167 -27.37 18.23 -8.29
N LEU A 168 -27.34 19.11 -7.28
CA LEU A 168 -26.10 19.65 -6.69
C LEU A 168 -25.21 18.54 -6.09
N LEU A 169 -25.78 17.38 -5.73
CA LEU A 169 -25.01 16.23 -5.24
C LEU A 169 -23.99 15.70 -6.26
N TYR A 170 -24.23 15.90 -7.57
CA TYR A 170 -23.23 15.56 -8.59
C TYR A 170 -22.00 16.46 -8.51
N ALA A 171 -22.16 17.74 -8.17
CA ALA A 171 -21.03 18.66 -8.00
C ALA A 171 -20.15 18.25 -6.81
N ASP A 172 -20.76 17.84 -5.69
CA ASP A 172 -20.03 17.27 -4.54
C ASP A 172 -19.29 15.98 -4.93
N ALA A 173 -19.96 15.07 -5.65
CA ALA A 173 -19.33 13.83 -6.12
C ALA A 173 -18.13 14.10 -7.05
N ILE A 174 -18.24 15.05 -7.98
CA ILE A 174 -17.14 15.46 -8.85
C ILE A 174 -15.99 16.06 -8.02
N GLY A 175 -16.28 16.91 -7.05
CA GLY A 175 -15.28 17.48 -6.14
C GLY A 175 -14.49 16.39 -5.39
N ARG A 176 -15.19 15.38 -4.86
CA ARG A 176 -14.58 14.22 -4.19
C ARG A 176 -13.71 13.40 -5.15
N ILE A 177 -14.14 13.18 -6.39
CA ILE A 177 -13.37 12.44 -7.40
C ILE A 177 -12.07 13.19 -7.74
N VAL A 178 -12.13 14.52 -7.89
CA VAL A 178 -10.96 15.36 -8.14
C VAL A 178 -9.98 15.27 -6.97
N LEU A 179 -10.48 15.34 -5.72
CA LEU A 179 -9.66 15.17 -4.52
C LEU A 179 -9.01 13.79 -4.44
N MET A 180 -9.75 12.72 -4.76
CA MET A 180 -9.23 11.36 -4.84
C MET A 180 -8.11 11.26 -5.87
N LEU A 181 -8.32 11.81 -7.07
CA LEU A 181 -7.30 11.82 -8.11
C LEU A 181 -6.03 12.54 -7.63
N ALA A 182 -6.19 13.74 -7.06
CA ALA A 182 -5.09 14.55 -6.58
C ALA A 182 -4.29 13.80 -5.51
N LEU A 183 -4.96 13.25 -4.50
CA LEU A 183 -4.31 12.51 -3.42
C LEU A 183 -3.61 11.24 -3.93
N ALA A 184 -4.27 10.47 -4.80
CA ALA A 184 -3.69 9.28 -5.39
C ALA A 184 -2.45 9.59 -6.25
N LEU A 185 -2.49 10.68 -7.03
CA LEU A 185 -1.34 11.11 -7.83
C LEU A 185 -0.18 11.59 -6.95
N ILE A 186 -0.46 12.36 -5.90
CA ILE A 186 0.57 12.79 -4.94
C ILE A 186 1.27 11.58 -4.34
N VAL A 187 0.50 10.60 -3.85
CA VAL A 187 1.06 9.36 -3.28
C VAL A 187 1.85 8.57 -4.32
N ALA A 188 1.33 8.42 -5.55
CA ALA A 188 2.03 7.72 -6.62
C ALA A 188 3.39 8.36 -6.94
N VAL A 189 3.43 9.70 -7.05
CA VAL A 189 4.66 10.45 -7.30
C VAL A 189 5.62 10.34 -6.13
N LEU A 190 5.13 10.48 -4.90
CA LEU A 190 5.96 10.41 -3.70
C LEU A 190 6.58 9.02 -3.54
N ALA A 191 5.79 7.97 -3.77
CA ALA A 191 6.27 6.58 -3.74
C ALA A 191 7.36 6.33 -4.78
N GLU A 192 7.21 6.89 -5.99
CA GLU A 192 8.21 6.76 -7.04
C GLU A 192 9.50 7.51 -6.72
N ARG A 193 9.40 8.73 -6.17
CA ARG A 193 10.55 9.50 -5.69
C ARG A 193 11.28 8.78 -4.54
N GLN A 194 10.53 8.24 -3.58
CA GLN A 194 11.09 7.48 -2.45
C GLN A 194 11.87 6.25 -2.95
N ARG A 195 11.32 5.51 -3.91
CA ARG A 195 12.02 4.36 -4.52
C ARG A 195 13.32 4.77 -5.21
N GLN A 196 13.29 5.86 -5.98
CA GLN A 196 14.50 6.41 -6.64
C GLN A 196 15.57 6.83 -5.62
N GLN A 197 15.17 7.44 -4.50
CA GLN A 197 16.10 7.84 -3.44
C GLN A 197 16.74 6.62 -2.76
N ILE A 198 15.94 5.59 -2.44
CA ILE A 198 16.46 4.34 -1.85
C ILE A 198 17.47 3.67 -2.79
N ASP A 199 17.17 3.62 -4.10
CA ASP A 199 18.10 3.04 -5.07
C ASP A 199 19.41 3.83 -5.19
N ALA A 200 19.32 5.16 -5.20
CA ALA A 200 20.49 6.02 -5.23
C ALA A 200 21.36 5.83 -3.98
N LEU A 201 20.74 5.71 -2.80
CA LEU A 201 21.43 5.44 -1.54
C LEU A 201 22.11 4.06 -1.56
N GLN A 202 21.42 3.02 -2.03
CA GLN A 202 21.99 1.67 -2.15
C GLN A 202 23.19 1.64 -3.10
N GLN A 203 23.11 2.35 -4.23
CA GLN A 203 24.21 2.46 -5.17
C GLN A 203 25.41 3.21 -4.58
N ALA A 204 25.17 4.31 -3.87
CA ALA A 204 26.22 5.07 -3.18
C ALA A 204 26.90 4.23 -2.10
N GLN A 205 26.12 3.50 -1.30
CA GLN A 205 26.64 2.60 -0.27
C GLN A 205 27.50 1.48 -0.87
N ALA A 206 27.08 0.90 -2.00
CA ALA A 206 27.86 -0.12 -2.70
C ALA A 206 29.22 0.43 -3.20
N ARG A 207 29.23 1.67 -3.71
CA ARG A 207 30.48 2.34 -4.15
C ARG A 207 31.42 2.64 -2.98
N LEU A 208 30.89 3.15 -1.87
CA LEU A 208 31.68 3.43 -0.67
C LEU A 208 32.33 2.15 -0.11
N ARG A 209 31.59 1.04 -0.08
CA ARG A 209 32.14 -0.27 0.31
C ARG A 209 33.29 -0.70 -0.59
N SER A 210 33.08 -0.65 -1.91
CA SER A 210 34.14 -1.01 -2.88
C SER A 210 35.39 -0.13 -2.75
N HIS A 211 35.22 1.18 -2.50
CA HIS A 211 36.36 2.07 -2.27
C HIS A 211 37.08 1.76 -0.96
N ALA A 212 36.36 1.47 0.12
CA ALA A 212 36.96 1.06 1.40
C ALA A 212 37.80 -0.22 1.24
N ASP A 213 37.26 -1.24 0.56
CA ASP A 213 37.97 -2.50 0.29
C ASP A 213 39.25 -2.26 -0.52
N THR A 214 39.19 -1.35 -1.51
CA THR A 214 40.35 -1.02 -2.35
C THR A 214 41.43 -0.29 -1.53
N VAL A 215 41.03 0.65 -0.67
CA VAL A 215 41.96 1.38 0.21
C VAL A 215 42.62 0.42 1.20
N GLU A 216 41.87 -0.53 1.75
CA GLU A 216 42.40 -1.55 2.65
C GLU A 216 43.42 -2.43 1.94
N GLN A 217 43.13 -2.93 0.74
CA GLN A 217 44.08 -3.72 -0.05
C GLN A 217 45.37 -2.94 -0.37
N LEU A 218 45.26 -1.66 -0.71
CA LEU A 218 46.41 -0.80 -0.95
C LEU A 218 47.22 -0.56 0.32
N ALA A 219 46.56 -0.34 1.46
CA ALA A 219 47.22 -0.17 2.75
C ALA A 219 47.98 -1.44 3.17
N VAL A 220 47.34 -2.61 3.05
CA VAL A 220 47.97 -3.92 3.32
C VAL A 220 49.17 -4.13 2.40
N SER A 221 49.06 -3.80 1.11
CA SER A 221 50.17 -3.93 0.16
C SER A 221 51.33 -3.00 0.50
N ARG A 222 51.06 -1.76 0.93
CA ARG A 222 52.09 -0.80 1.35
C ARG A 222 52.81 -1.26 2.60
N GLU A 223 52.06 -1.77 3.57
CA GLU A 223 52.62 -2.26 4.81
C GLU A 223 53.50 -3.50 4.59
N ARG A 224 53.07 -4.43 3.73
CA ARG A 224 53.92 -5.55 3.30
C ARG A 224 55.21 -5.09 2.64
N ASN A 225 55.16 -4.07 1.80
CA ASN A 225 56.36 -3.54 1.13
C ASN A 225 57.31 -2.86 2.12
N ARG A 226 56.77 -2.14 3.10
CA ARG A 226 57.55 -1.54 4.20
C ARG A 226 58.25 -2.62 5.01
N LEU A 227 57.51 -3.65 5.44
CA LEU A 227 58.06 -4.78 6.19
C LEU A 227 59.15 -5.52 5.41
N ALA A 228 58.97 -5.75 4.10
CA ALA A 228 59.99 -6.40 3.28
C ALA A 228 61.29 -5.58 3.22
N ARG A 229 61.19 -4.24 3.17
CA ARG A 229 62.36 -3.35 3.17
C ARG A 229 63.05 -3.33 4.53
N ASP A 230 62.31 -3.19 5.63
CA ASP A 230 62.89 -3.23 6.99
C ASP A 230 63.58 -4.58 7.28
N LEU A 231 62.98 -5.69 6.83
CA LEU A 231 63.60 -7.02 6.91
C LEU A 231 64.86 -7.12 6.04
N HIS A 232 64.85 -6.54 4.85
CA HIS A 232 66.02 -6.53 3.98
C HIS A 232 67.18 -5.73 4.59
N ASP A 233 66.90 -4.54 5.11
CA ASP A 233 67.93 -3.66 5.70
C ASP A 233 68.56 -4.29 6.96
N THR A 234 67.74 -4.93 7.81
CA THR A 234 68.24 -5.65 9.00
C THR A 234 69.05 -6.89 8.65
N LEU A 235 68.58 -7.71 7.69
CA LEU A 235 69.35 -8.87 7.20
C LEU A 235 70.67 -8.46 6.54
N ALA A 236 70.64 -7.42 5.70
CA ALA A 236 71.83 -6.90 5.03
C ALA A 236 72.87 -6.36 6.03
N HIS A 237 72.43 -5.59 7.03
CA HIS A 237 73.32 -5.11 8.10
C HIS A 237 73.89 -6.26 8.93
N SER A 238 73.09 -7.27 9.25
CA SER A 238 73.53 -8.43 10.03
C SER A 238 74.60 -9.24 9.29
N LEU A 239 74.41 -9.45 7.99
CA LEU A 239 75.37 -10.13 7.13
C LEU A 239 76.66 -9.31 6.98
N ALA A 240 76.55 -8.00 6.76
CA ALA A 240 77.73 -7.13 6.70
C ALA A 240 78.56 -7.19 8.00
N ALA A 241 77.89 -7.20 9.16
CA ALA A 241 78.54 -7.33 10.47
C ALA A 241 79.21 -8.69 10.70
N LEU A 242 78.75 -9.76 10.03
CA LEU A 242 79.37 -11.10 10.08
C LEU A 242 80.55 -11.25 9.11
N THR A 243 80.65 -10.38 8.10
CA THR A 243 81.68 -10.46 7.04
C THR A 243 82.91 -9.57 7.27
N VAL A 244 82.94 -8.78 8.35
CA VAL A 244 84.07 -7.95 8.79
C VAL A 244 84.75 -8.59 10.00
#